data_AF-A0A084Y167-F1
#
_entry.id   AF-A0A084Y167-F1
#
_cell.length_a   1.000
_cell.length_b   1.000
_cell.length_c   1.000
_cell.angle_alpha   90.00
_cell.angle_beta   90.00
_cell.angle_gamma   90.00
#
_symmetry.space_group_name_H-M   'P 1'
#
loop_
_entity.id
_entity.type
_entity.pdbx_description
1 polymer ?
#
loop_
_entity_poly.entity_id
_entity_poly.type
_entity_poly.pdbx_seq_one_letter_code
_entity_poly.pdbx_strand_id
1 'polypeptide(L)'
;MRRTIAYLSVAATASLFCSQALAAVVVYTNRAAWTAAASALTTENFNSFADGIAVNSATVFPSGISIPTGSSLDISSFAFSSIGQGNALSISPTSLPTIALPGAPTAFGFDYADVDFGTPSTISFGAFSPVLPQTGDADTGITPDDFAFFGVVASAGDIPGGRFSIVTSEGLTIDNVSFGTAAAVPEGGTLPLLSLGLVAAGLARRMRRS
;
A
#
# COMPACT_ATOMS: atom_id res chain seq x y z
N MET A 1 -32.64 42.66 -11.34
CA MET A 1 -31.90 41.79 -12.29
C MET A 1 -30.38 41.70 -12.07
N ARG A 2 -29.68 42.75 -11.60
CA ARG A 2 -28.21 42.69 -11.41
C ARG A 2 -27.70 41.77 -10.28
N ARG A 3 -28.55 41.39 -9.32
CA ARG A 3 -28.14 40.56 -8.17
C ARG A 3 -28.10 39.05 -8.48
N THR A 4 -28.92 38.56 -9.41
CA THR A 4 -29.03 37.12 -9.71
C THR A 4 -27.83 36.58 -10.49
N ILE A 5 -27.16 37.44 -11.28
CA ILE A 5 -25.99 37.09 -12.10
C ILE A 5 -24.73 36.90 -11.24
N ALA A 6 -24.64 37.59 -10.10
CA ALA A 6 -23.48 37.50 -9.21
C ALA A 6 -23.40 36.19 -8.39
N TYR A 7 -24.51 35.46 -8.23
CA TYR A 7 -24.53 34.22 -7.44
C TYR A 7 -24.27 32.97 -8.30
N LEU A 8 -24.61 33.00 -9.59
CA LEU A 8 -24.32 31.91 -10.52
C LEU A 8 -22.81 31.77 -10.77
N SER A 9 -22.08 32.89 -10.78
CA SER A 9 -20.64 32.91 -10.94
C SER A 9 -19.90 32.37 -9.72
N VAL A 10 -20.37 32.61 -8.49
CA VAL A 10 -19.73 32.07 -7.27
C VAL A 10 -19.88 30.55 -7.16
N ALA A 11 -21.05 29.99 -7.50
CA ALA A 11 -21.27 28.55 -7.52
C ALA A 11 -20.48 27.83 -8.63
N ALA A 12 -20.37 28.44 -9.83
CA ALA A 12 -19.60 27.88 -10.95
C ALA A 12 -18.07 27.98 -10.75
N THR A 13 -17.60 28.97 -9.98
CA THR A 13 -16.17 29.11 -9.66
C THR A 13 -15.73 28.11 -8.58
N ALA A 14 -16.62 27.74 -7.64
CA ALA A 14 -16.31 26.74 -6.62
C ALA A 14 -16.13 25.32 -7.20
N SER A 15 -16.82 24.96 -8.28
CA SER A 15 -16.64 23.67 -8.97
C SER A 15 -15.37 23.57 -9.82
N LEU A 16 -14.72 24.69 -10.12
CA LEU A 16 -13.44 24.73 -10.85
C LEU A 16 -12.21 24.55 -9.95
N PHE A 17 -12.39 24.57 -8.63
CA PHE A 17 -11.33 24.35 -7.65
C PHE A 17 -11.36 22.96 -6.98
N CYS A 18 -12.14 22.02 -7.50
CA CYS A 18 -11.79 20.60 -7.36
C CYS A 18 -10.56 20.31 -8.22
N SER A 19 -9.45 20.94 -7.84
CA SER A 19 -8.11 20.49 -8.21
C SER A 19 -8.08 19.01 -7.92
N GLN A 20 -7.69 18.24 -8.93
CA GLN A 20 -7.28 16.85 -8.77
C GLN A 20 -6.43 16.81 -7.50
N ALA A 21 -6.91 16.14 -6.45
CA ALA A 21 -6.04 15.77 -5.36
C ALA A 21 -4.97 14.92 -6.05
N LEU A 22 -3.74 15.43 -6.13
CA LEU A 22 -2.59 14.57 -6.39
C LEU A 22 -2.73 13.47 -5.36
N ALA A 23 -3.04 12.25 -5.81
CA ALA A 23 -3.16 11.12 -4.92
C ALA A 23 -1.77 10.91 -4.32
N ALA A 24 -1.54 11.54 -3.18
CA ALA A 24 -0.30 11.39 -2.45
C ALA A 24 -0.16 9.90 -2.11
N VAL A 25 1.06 9.39 -2.21
CA VAL A 25 1.37 8.05 -1.73
C VAL A 25 1.05 8.00 -0.24
N VAL A 26 0.07 7.18 0.14
CA VAL A 26 -0.32 6.99 1.55
C VAL A 26 0.29 5.67 2.04
N VAL A 27 1.13 5.75 3.07
CA VAL A 27 1.73 4.60 3.74
C VAL A 27 0.89 4.20 4.94
N TYR A 28 0.72 2.90 5.12
CA TYR A 28 0.00 2.26 6.22
C TYR A 28 0.93 1.28 6.92
N THR A 29 0.98 1.37 8.24
CA THR A 29 1.67 0.40 9.11
C THR A 29 0.70 -0.58 9.78
N ASN A 30 -0.60 -0.46 9.47
CA ASN A 30 -1.66 -1.30 10.00
C ASN A 30 -2.44 -1.96 8.86
N ARG A 31 -2.44 -3.30 8.84
CA ARG A 31 -3.10 -4.10 7.80
C ARG A 31 -4.59 -3.80 7.70
N ALA A 32 -5.30 -3.69 8.82
CA ALA A 32 -6.75 -3.44 8.81
C ALA A 32 -7.11 -2.05 8.25
N ALA A 33 -6.31 -1.03 8.55
CA ALA A 33 -6.49 0.30 7.98
C ALA A 33 -6.19 0.30 6.47
N TRP A 34 -5.17 -0.43 6.04
CA TRP A 34 -4.82 -0.56 4.63
C TRP A 34 -5.88 -1.35 3.83
N THR A 35 -6.36 -2.48 4.35
CA THR A 35 -7.42 -3.26 3.69
C THR A 35 -8.74 -2.48 3.59
N ALA A 36 -9.01 -1.58 4.53
CA ALA A 36 -10.15 -0.65 4.43
C ALA A 36 -9.95 0.43 3.35
N ALA A 37 -8.71 0.78 3.01
CA ALA A 37 -8.35 1.74 1.98
C ALA A 37 -8.09 1.10 0.60
N ALA A 38 -8.14 -0.23 0.51
CA ALA A 38 -7.89 -1.00 -0.70
C ALA A 38 -9.12 -1.84 -1.10
N SER A 39 -9.15 -2.27 -2.35
CA SER A 39 -10.25 -3.06 -2.91
C SER A 39 -9.76 -4.00 -4.01
N ALA A 40 -10.53 -5.05 -4.29
CA ALA A 40 -10.18 -6.11 -5.24
C ALA A 40 -8.78 -6.71 -4.98
N LEU A 41 -8.47 -6.97 -3.71
CA LEU A 41 -7.18 -7.49 -3.29
C LEU A 41 -6.99 -8.96 -3.73
N THR A 42 -5.83 -9.24 -4.30
CA THR A 42 -5.27 -10.59 -4.48
C THR A 42 -4.11 -10.74 -3.51
N THR A 43 -4.02 -11.88 -2.82
CA THR A 43 -2.97 -12.15 -1.82
C THR A 43 -2.19 -13.40 -2.19
N GLU A 44 -0.86 -13.29 -2.14
CA GLU A 44 0.07 -14.41 -2.14
C GLU A 44 0.54 -14.66 -0.70
N ASN A 45 0.37 -15.89 -0.24
CA ASN A 45 0.82 -16.33 1.08
C ASN A 45 1.84 -17.47 1.00
N PHE A 46 2.34 -17.78 -0.21
CA PHE A 46 3.42 -18.74 -0.50
C PHE A 46 3.19 -20.20 -0.03
N ASN A 47 2.05 -20.49 0.60
CA ASN A 47 1.69 -21.80 1.15
C ASN A 47 1.44 -22.88 0.09
N SER A 48 1.41 -22.49 -1.19
CA SER A 48 1.33 -23.43 -2.31
C SER A 48 2.68 -24.05 -2.68
N PHE A 49 3.79 -23.51 -2.14
CA PHE A 49 5.13 -24.02 -2.35
C PHE A 49 5.59 -24.85 -1.15
N ALA A 50 6.55 -25.74 -1.36
CA ALA A 50 7.20 -26.45 -0.26
C ALA A 50 8.27 -25.55 0.39
N ASP A 51 8.60 -25.87 1.64
CA ASP A 51 9.73 -25.27 2.35
C ASP A 51 11.07 -25.59 1.65
N GLY A 52 12.00 -24.65 1.66
CA GLY A 52 13.32 -24.73 1.05
C GLY A 52 13.33 -24.57 -0.48
N ILE A 53 12.23 -24.15 -1.10
CA ILE A 53 12.17 -23.97 -2.54
C ILE A 53 12.87 -22.67 -2.94
N ALA A 54 13.97 -22.81 -3.68
CA ALA A 54 14.65 -21.65 -4.27
C ALA A 54 13.73 -20.94 -5.28
N VAL A 55 13.61 -19.63 -5.13
CA VAL A 55 12.88 -18.73 -6.01
C VAL A 55 13.90 -18.04 -6.92
N ASN A 56 13.75 -18.24 -8.23
CA ASN A 56 14.71 -17.77 -9.23
C ASN A 56 14.08 -16.79 -10.23
N SER A 57 14.91 -16.24 -11.13
CA SER A 57 14.43 -15.42 -12.24
C SER A 57 13.38 -16.18 -13.05
N ALA A 58 12.26 -15.52 -13.32
CA ALA A 58 11.08 -16.07 -14.00
C ALA A 58 10.20 -17.00 -13.14
N THR A 59 10.43 -17.09 -11.82
CA THR A 59 9.41 -17.67 -10.95
C THR A 59 8.14 -16.80 -11.01
N VAL A 60 7.00 -17.46 -11.23
CA VAL A 60 5.67 -16.85 -11.22
C VAL A 60 4.83 -17.58 -10.18
N PHE A 61 4.33 -16.83 -9.20
CA PHE A 61 3.48 -17.34 -8.14
C PHE A 61 2.02 -17.49 -8.62
N PRO A 62 1.17 -18.30 -7.96
CA PRO A 62 -0.24 -18.46 -8.34
C PRO A 62 -1.04 -17.15 -8.38
N SER A 63 -0.69 -16.19 -7.52
CA SER A 63 -1.21 -14.82 -7.55
C SER A 63 -0.85 -14.04 -8.83
N GLY A 64 0.12 -14.51 -9.62
CA GLY A 64 0.68 -13.84 -10.78
C GLY A 64 1.88 -12.93 -10.47
N ILE A 65 2.26 -12.79 -9.19
CA ILE A 65 3.51 -12.12 -8.81
C ILE A 65 4.67 -12.83 -9.49
N SER A 66 5.66 -12.08 -9.96
CA SER A 66 6.83 -12.65 -10.63
C SER A 66 8.14 -12.04 -10.14
N ILE A 67 9.21 -12.82 -10.25
CA ILE A 67 10.59 -12.41 -9.93
C ILE A 67 11.37 -12.22 -11.23
N PRO A 68 11.36 -11.01 -11.82
CA PRO A 68 11.93 -10.75 -13.15
C PRO A 68 13.46 -10.83 -13.25
N THR A 69 14.19 -10.66 -12.15
CA THR A 69 15.67 -10.63 -12.15
C THR A 69 16.25 -11.56 -11.09
N GLY A 70 17.46 -12.06 -11.35
CA GLY A 70 18.16 -13.01 -10.48
C GLY A 70 18.27 -12.47 -9.07
N SER A 71 17.62 -13.15 -8.15
CA SER A 71 17.58 -12.80 -6.73
C SER A 71 17.80 -14.11 -5.98
N SER A 72 18.61 -14.09 -4.93
CA SER A 72 18.72 -15.23 -4.01
C SER A 72 17.56 -15.15 -3.04
N LEU A 73 16.43 -15.70 -3.47
CA LEU A 73 15.20 -15.79 -2.69
C LEU A 73 14.88 -17.26 -2.46
N ASP A 74 14.23 -17.55 -1.36
CA ASP A 74 13.73 -18.88 -1.06
C ASP A 74 12.38 -18.80 -0.38
N ILE A 75 11.57 -19.83 -0.61
CA ILE A 75 10.40 -20.09 0.19
C ILE A 75 10.87 -20.86 1.41
N SER A 76 10.69 -20.28 2.59
CA SER A 76 11.05 -20.90 3.84
C SER A 76 9.86 -21.00 4.78
N SER A 77 9.82 -22.07 5.56
CA SER A 77 8.91 -22.12 6.70
C SER A 77 9.39 -21.14 7.76
N PHE A 78 8.56 -20.16 8.07
CA PHE A 78 8.85 -19.21 9.15
C PHE A 78 8.07 -19.67 10.38
N ALA A 79 8.66 -20.64 11.07
CA ALA A 79 7.97 -21.59 11.94
C ALA A 79 7.37 -21.02 13.25
N PHE A 80 7.37 -19.70 13.44
CA PHE A 80 7.15 -19.14 14.77
C PHE A 80 6.20 -17.93 14.83
N SER A 81 5.54 -17.50 13.74
CA SER A 81 4.67 -16.32 13.77
C SER A 81 3.22 -16.53 13.32
N SER A 82 2.37 -15.54 13.61
CA SER A 82 1.00 -15.45 13.06
C SER A 82 1.00 -14.99 11.59
N ILE A 83 2.09 -14.37 11.15
CA ILE A 83 2.59 -14.32 9.77
C ILE A 83 3.09 -15.74 9.45
N GLY A 84 2.77 -16.36 8.32
CA GLY A 84 3.29 -17.70 8.03
C GLY A 84 2.73 -18.82 8.92
N GLN A 85 1.40 -19.00 8.97
CA GLN A 85 0.89 -20.37 9.13
C GLN A 85 1.24 -21.15 7.84
N GLY A 86 2.50 -21.55 7.72
CA GLY A 86 3.09 -22.21 6.55
C GLY A 86 4.37 -21.54 6.09
N ASN A 87 4.42 -21.14 4.82
CA ASN A 87 5.64 -20.71 4.14
C ASN A 87 5.61 -19.22 3.81
N ALA A 88 6.78 -18.59 3.82
CA ALA A 88 6.96 -17.17 3.51
C ALA A 88 8.11 -16.99 2.50
N LEU A 89 8.25 -15.78 1.95
CA LEU A 89 9.35 -15.44 1.07
C LEU A 89 10.50 -14.85 1.91
N SER A 90 11.61 -15.57 1.96
CA SER A 90 12.86 -15.15 2.58
C SER A 90 13.73 -14.38 1.58
N ILE A 91 14.27 -13.26 2.03
CA ILE A 91 15.08 -12.34 1.24
C ILE A 91 16.46 -12.22 1.90
N SER A 92 17.49 -12.66 1.19
CA SER A 92 18.88 -12.52 1.67
C SER A 92 19.33 -11.06 1.65
N PRO A 93 20.18 -10.61 2.61
CA PRO A 93 20.79 -9.27 2.61
C PRO A 93 21.65 -8.96 1.37
N THR A 94 22.15 -10.00 0.72
CA THR A 94 22.95 -9.86 -0.51
C THR A 94 22.08 -9.78 -1.77
N SER A 95 20.76 -9.94 -1.63
CA SER A 95 19.81 -9.90 -2.72
C SER A 95 19.14 -8.54 -2.81
N LEU A 96 18.95 -8.06 -4.05
CA LEU A 96 18.18 -6.85 -4.36
C LEU A 96 16.99 -7.27 -5.21
N PRO A 97 16.00 -8.00 -4.64
CA PRO A 97 14.94 -8.56 -5.44
C PRO A 97 14.09 -7.44 -6.02
N THR A 98 13.86 -7.51 -7.32
CA THR A 98 12.72 -6.84 -7.92
C THR A 98 11.57 -7.83 -7.94
N ILE A 99 10.45 -7.44 -7.34
CA ILE A 99 9.20 -8.19 -7.35
C ILE A 99 8.23 -7.43 -8.27
N ALA A 100 7.66 -8.13 -9.25
CA ALA A 100 6.70 -7.57 -10.19
C ALA A 100 5.31 -8.10 -9.91
N LEU A 101 4.39 -7.17 -9.63
CA LEU A 101 2.98 -7.42 -9.42
C LEU A 101 2.25 -7.43 -10.79
N PRO A 102 1.20 -8.24 -10.96
CA PRO A 102 0.36 -8.19 -12.16
C PRO A 102 -0.23 -6.81 -12.42
N GLY A 103 -0.08 -6.33 -13.66
CA GLY A 103 -0.70 -5.08 -14.12
C GLY A 103 -0.07 -3.82 -13.51
N ALA A 104 -0.93 -2.88 -13.08
CA ALA A 104 -0.52 -1.62 -12.46
C ALA A 104 -1.37 -1.36 -11.20
N PRO A 105 -1.10 -2.09 -10.10
CA PRO A 105 -1.87 -1.95 -8.88
C PRO A 105 -1.70 -0.55 -8.29
N THR A 106 -2.77 -0.08 -7.65
CA THR A 106 -2.80 1.20 -6.91
C THR A 106 -2.89 0.99 -5.40
N ALA A 107 -2.94 -0.26 -4.96
CA ALA A 107 -2.73 -0.66 -3.58
C ALA A 107 -1.82 -1.89 -3.54
N PHE A 108 -0.83 -1.88 -2.66
CA PHE A 108 -0.03 -3.06 -2.38
C PHE A 108 0.41 -3.07 -0.90
N GLY A 109 0.63 -4.24 -0.31
CA GLY A 109 1.17 -4.36 1.04
C GLY A 109 1.59 -5.79 1.35
N PHE A 110 2.34 -5.98 2.43
CA PHE A 110 2.82 -7.27 2.91
C PHE A 110 3.07 -7.21 4.42
N ASP A 111 3.03 -8.38 5.04
CA ASP A 111 3.54 -8.53 6.40
C ASP A 111 5.04 -8.83 6.32
N TYR A 112 5.80 -8.36 7.30
CA TYR A 112 7.24 -8.60 7.37
C TYR A 112 7.72 -8.79 8.80
N ALA A 113 8.88 -9.45 8.90
CA ALA A 113 9.59 -9.73 10.15
C ALA A 113 11.10 -9.59 9.93
N ASP A 114 11.86 -9.62 11.01
CA ASP A 114 13.33 -9.70 10.99
C ASP A 114 13.98 -8.44 10.37
N VAL A 115 13.56 -7.28 10.87
CA VAL A 115 14.15 -5.97 10.54
C VAL A 115 14.66 -5.33 11.82
N ASP A 116 15.74 -5.85 12.39
CA ASP A 116 16.27 -5.48 13.70
C ASP A 116 17.75 -5.03 13.67
N PHE A 117 18.48 -5.22 12.57
CA PHE A 117 19.81 -4.63 12.40
C PHE A 117 19.75 -3.11 12.23
N GLY A 118 20.75 -2.43 12.80
CA GLY A 118 20.83 -0.96 12.86
C GLY A 118 20.93 -0.22 11.51
N THR A 119 20.94 -0.93 10.37
CA THR A 119 20.83 -0.30 9.04
C THR A 119 19.40 -0.45 8.53
N PRO A 120 18.71 0.64 8.14
CA PRO A 120 17.31 0.52 7.78
C PRO A 120 17.08 -0.23 6.46
N SER A 121 16.15 -1.18 6.48
CA SER A 121 15.61 -1.78 5.27
C SER A 121 14.70 -0.79 4.54
N THR A 122 14.82 -0.72 3.22
CA THR A 122 14.05 0.21 2.37
C THR A 122 13.31 -0.54 1.29
N ILE A 123 12.12 -0.04 0.96
CA ILE A 123 11.37 -0.49 -0.22
C ILE A 123 11.42 0.61 -1.25
N SER A 124 11.61 0.28 -2.52
CA SER A 124 11.66 1.22 -3.63
C SER A 124 10.56 0.92 -4.65
N PHE A 125 9.75 1.92 -4.98
CA PHE A 125 8.75 1.93 -6.07
C PHE A 125 8.92 3.22 -6.86
N GLY A 126 9.30 3.13 -8.14
CA GLY A 126 9.54 4.33 -8.94
C GLY A 126 10.51 5.29 -8.24
N ALA A 127 10.04 6.48 -7.87
CA ALA A 127 10.81 7.49 -7.14
C ALA A 127 10.55 7.50 -5.60
N PHE A 128 9.62 6.69 -5.10
CA PHE A 128 9.28 6.61 -3.69
C PHE A 128 10.08 5.49 -3.01
N SER A 129 10.77 5.81 -1.92
CA SER A 129 11.67 4.87 -1.22
C SER A 129 11.53 4.91 0.31
N PRO A 130 10.41 4.44 0.89
CA PRO A 130 10.21 4.44 2.33
C PRO A 130 11.13 3.45 3.04
N VAL A 131 11.47 3.82 4.27
CA VAL A 131 12.15 2.94 5.24
C VAL A 131 11.09 2.07 5.92
N LEU A 132 11.37 0.77 6.03
CA LEU A 132 10.60 -0.13 6.87
C LEU A 132 10.89 0.17 8.35
N PRO A 133 9.86 0.37 9.19
CA PRO A 133 10.04 0.36 10.64
C PRO A 133 10.74 -0.91 11.10
N GLN A 134 11.65 -0.76 12.07
CA GLN A 134 12.30 -1.90 12.70
C GLN A 134 11.28 -2.75 13.46
N THR A 135 11.52 -4.06 13.45
CA THR A 135 10.85 -5.07 14.27
C THR A 135 11.83 -5.56 15.34
N GLY A 136 11.34 -6.40 16.26
CA GLY A 136 12.21 -7.20 17.13
C GLY A 136 12.97 -8.30 16.38
N ASP A 137 13.90 -8.92 17.11
CA ASP A 137 14.73 -10.06 16.70
C ASP A 137 13.90 -11.34 16.70
N ALA A 138 13.67 -11.91 15.51
CA ALA A 138 12.89 -13.14 15.38
C ALA A 138 13.73 -14.42 15.42
N ASP A 139 15.07 -14.33 15.50
CA ASP A 139 15.99 -15.48 15.46
C ASP A 139 16.03 -16.26 16.78
N THR A 140 15.87 -15.55 17.91
CA THR A 140 16.13 -16.13 19.25
C THR A 140 14.87 -16.45 20.04
N GLY A 141 13.71 -15.98 19.60
CA GLY A 141 12.40 -16.29 20.15
C GLY A 141 11.36 -15.25 19.76
N ILE A 142 10.11 -15.69 19.55
CA ILE A 142 9.13 -14.82 18.91
C ILE A 142 8.26 -14.03 19.89
N THR A 143 8.24 -12.73 19.67
CA THR A 143 7.44 -11.72 20.34
C THR A 143 6.58 -10.93 19.36
N PRO A 144 5.44 -10.34 19.81
CA PRO A 144 4.54 -9.60 18.92
C PRO A 144 5.17 -8.40 18.19
N ASP A 145 6.26 -7.84 18.71
CA ASP A 145 7.03 -6.75 18.12
C ASP A 145 7.98 -7.18 17.01
N ASP A 146 8.15 -8.47 16.77
CA ASP A 146 8.95 -9.02 15.67
C ASP A 146 8.22 -8.91 14.32
N PHE A 147 6.98 -8.43 14.35
CA PHE A 147 6.11 -8.37 13.19
C PHE A 147 5.59 -6.98 12.94
N ALA A 148 5.61 -6.61 11.68
CA ALA A 148 5.01 -5.38 11.23
C ALA A 148 4.31 -5.58 9.88
N PHE A 149 3.48 -4.60 9.54
CA PHE A 149 2.82 -4.52 8.26
C PHE A 149 3.32 -3.30 7.52
N PHE A 150 3.55 -3.46 6.22
CA PHE A 150 3.76 -2.36 5.30
C PHE A 150 2.70 -2.38 4.22
N GLY A 151 2.02 -1.26 4.00
CA GLY A 151 1.08 -1.10 2.90
C GLY A 151 1.10 0.29 2.32
N VAL A 152 0.81 0.39 1.04
CA VAL A 152 0.71 1.65 0.30
C VAL A 152 -0.57 1.68 -0.52
N VAL A 153 -1.16 2.86 -0.58
CA VAL A 153 -2.13 3.25 -1.61
C VAL A 153 -1.54 4.43 -2.37
N ALA A 154 -1.48 4.33 -3.70
CA ALA A 154 -0.83 5.31 -4.56
C ALA A 154 -1.47 5.36 -5.95
N SER A 155 -1.11 6.35 -6.76
CA SER A 155 -1.53 6.35 -8.17
C SER A 155 -0.72 5.32 -8.97
N ALA A 156 -1.25 4.88 -10.11
CA ALA A 156 -0.56 3.89 -10.96
C ALA A 156 0.79 4.42 -11.49
N GLY A 157 0.97 5.74 -11.56
CA GLY A 157 2.24 6.36 -11.93
C GLY A 157 3.31 6.28 -10.84
N ASP A 158 2.90 6.16 -9.58
CA ASP A 158 3.82 6.08 -8.43
C ASP A 158 4.37 4.66 -8.23
N ILE A 159 3.71 3.65 -8.79
CA ILE A 159 4.14 2.25 -8.80
C ILE A 159 4.38 1.80 -10.26
N PRO A 160 5.42 2.33 -10.94
CA PRO A 160 5.61 2.13 -12.36
C PRO A 160 5.82 0.64 -12.69
N GLY A 161 4.92 0.12 -13.53
CA GLY A 161 4.93 -1.27 -13.96
C GLY A 161 4.61 -2.29 -12.85
N GLY A 162 4.05 -1.84 -11.72
CA GLY A 162 3.73 -2.74 -10.60
C GLY A 162 4.97 -3.33 -9.93
N ARG A 163 6.13 -2.68 -10.04
CA ARG A 163 7.41 -3.24 -9.58
C ARG A 163 7.83 -2.57 -8.29
N PHE A 164 8.36 -3.37 -7.38
CA PHE A 164 9.05 -2.88 -6.19
C PHE A 164 10.34 -3.63 -5.97
N SER A 165 11.26 -3.01 -5.26
CA SER A 165 12.50 -3.67 -4.83
C SER A 165 12.73 -3.46 -3.35
N ILE A 166 13.33 -4.45 -2.70
CA ILE A 166 13.70 -4.35 -1.30
C ILE A 166 15.22 -4.30 -1.19
N VAL A 167 15.71 -3.36 -0.39
CA VAL A 167 17.12 -3.28 0.02
C VAL A 167 17.14 -3.49 1.52
N THR A 168 17.77 -4.58 1.96
CA THR A 168 17.89 -4.95 3.36
C THR A 168 19.36 -5.21 3.70
N SER A 169 19.78 -4.87 4.91
CA SER A 169 21.11 -5.19 5.43
C SER A 169 21.19 -6.56 6.10
N GLU A 170 20.05 -7.20 6.31
CA GLU A 170 19.89 -8.51 6.95
C GLU A 170 18.88 -9.39 6.22
N GLY A 171 18.66 -10.61 6.73
CA GLY A 171 17.60 -11.48 6.23
C GLY A 171 16.26 -10.84 6.51
N LEU A 172 15.40 -10.71 5.50
CA LEU A 172 14.05 -10.19 5.67
C LEU A 172 13.06 -11.28 5.25
N THR A 173 12.06 -11.53 6.08
CA THR A 173 10.95 -12.42 5.72
C THR A 173 9.73 -11.59 5.38
N ILE A 174 9.10 -11.86 4.21
CA ILE A 174 7.82 -11.27 3.83
C ILE A 174 6.76 -12.33 3.57
N ASP A 175 5.51 -12.02 3.93
CA ASP A 175 4.36 -12.89 3.71
C ASP A 175 3.09 -12.06 3.43
N ASN A 176 2.01 -12.73 3.02
CA ASN A 176 0.71 -12.15 2.72
C ASN A 176 0.84 -10.91 1.82
N VAL A 177 1.61 -11.06 0.74
CA VAL A 177 1.83 -10.01 -0.25
C VAL A 177 0.52 -9.80 -0.99
N SER A 178 -0.15 -8.70 -0.69
CA SER A 178 -1.45 -8.34 -1.21
C SER A 178 -1.33 -7.17 -2.17
N PHE A 179 -2.03 -7.22 -3.30
CA PHE A 179 -2.09 -6.14 -4.28
C PHE A 179 -3.47 -6.03 -4.91
N GLY A 180 -3.81 -4.84 -5.40
CA GLY A 180 -5.11 -4.59 -6.03
C GLY A 180 -5.27 -3.13 -6.39
N THR A 181 -6.48 -2.62 -6.22
CA THR A 181 -6.81 -1.23 -6.52
C THR A 181 -7.08 -0.44 -5.24
N ALA A 182 -6.65 0.81 -5.20
CA ALA A 182 -7.09 1.78 -4.20
C ALA A 182 -8.61 1.78 -4.13
N ALA A 183 -9.19 1.67 -2.93
CA ALA A 183 -10.62 1.87 -2.77
C ALA A 183 -10.95 3.35 -3.06
N ALA A 184 -12.18 3.61 -3.49
CA ALA A 184 -12.69 4.97 -3.51
C ALA A 184 -12.71 5.50 -2.08
N VAL A 185 -11.71 6.30 -1.70
CA VAL A 185 -11.66 6.98 -0.42
C VAL A 185 -12.84 7.95 -0.38
N PRO A 186 -13.70 7.95 0.66
CA PRO A 186 -14.69 9.01 0.83
C PRO A 186 -13.95 10.34 0.87
N GLU A 187 -14.07 11.11 -0.20
CA GLU A 187 -13.13 12.19 -0.52
C GLU A 187 -13.05 13.19 0.64
N GLY A 188 -11.85 13.68 0.95
CA GLY A 188 -11.66 14.84 1.83
C GLY A 188 -12.43 16.09 1.37
N GLY A 189 -12.96 16.09 0.14
CA GLY A 189 -13.89 17.09 -0.40
C GLY A 189 -15.36 16.88 0.00
N THR A 190 -15.78 15.68 0.42
CA THR A 190 -17.19 15.37 0.70
C THR A 190 -17.73 16.18 1.88
N LEU A 191 -16.96 16.30 2.96
CA LEU A 191 -17.36 17.06 4.15
C LEU A 191 -17.39 18.59 3.89
N PRO A 192 -16.37 19.20 3.25
CA PRO A 192 -16.45 20.58 2.80
C PRO A 192 -17.62 20.85 1.83
N LEU A 193 -17.85 19.99 0.84
CA LEU A 193 -18.93 20.13 -0.14
C LEU A 193 -20.31 19.96 0.50
N LEU A 194 -20.46 18.99 1.41
CA LEU A 194 -21.66 18.83 2.21
C LEU A 194 -21.92 20.07 3.08
N SER A 195 -20.88 20.59 3.71
CA SER A 195 -20.97 21.80 4.54
C SER A 195 -21.37 23.03 3.71
N LEU A 196 -20.77 23.20 2.53
CA LEU A 196 -21.14 24.23 1.56
C LEU A 196 -22.59 24.08 1.09
N GLY A 197 -23.02 22.85 0.79
CA GLY A 197 -24.39 22.54 0.37
C GLY A 197 -25.42 22.88 1.45
N LEU A 198 -25.13 22.56 2.72
CA LEU A 198 -25.98 22.88 3.86
C LEU A 198 -26.07 24.40 4.12
N VAL A 199 -24.94 25.12 4.03
CA VAL A 199 -24.92 26.59 4.16
C VAL A 199 -25.72 27.24 3.04
N ALA A 200 -25.55 26.80 1.79
CA ALA A 200 -26.30 27.29 0.64
C ALA A 200 -27.81 27.04 0.78
N ALA A 201 -28.22 25.84 1.24
CA ALA A 201 -29.61 25.51 1.49
C ALA A 201 -30.23 26.35 2.62
N GLY A 202 -29.48 26.60 3.69
CA GLY A 202 -29.89 27.48 4.80
C GLY A 202 -30.13 28.92 4.35
N LEU A 203 -29.21 29.48 3.56
CA LEU A 203 -29.35 30.83 3.00
C LEU A 203 -30.54 30.93 2.05
N ALA A 204 -30.74 29.96 1.16
CA ALA A 204 -31.88 29.91 0.24
C ALA A 204 -33.23 29.88 0.99
N ARG A 205 -33.31 29.15 2.11
CA ARG A 205 -34.52 29.08 2.94
C ARG A 205 -34.82 30.39 3.65
N ARG A 206 -33.80 31.10 4.14
CA ARG A 206 -33.96 32.42 4.79
C ARG A 206 -34.48 33.46 3.80
N MET A 207 -34.01 33.41 2.55
CA MET A 207 -34.42 34.34 1.49
C MET A 207 -35.85 34.10 0.99
N ARG A 208 -36.45 32.91 1.21
CA ARG A 208 -37.86 32.65 0.87
C ARG A 208 -38.84 33.11 1.95
N ARG A 209 -38.36 33.45 3.14
CA ARG A 209 -39.16 33.93 4.28
C ARG A 209 -39.08 35.44 4.50
N SER A 210 -38.26 36.13 3.69
CA SER A 210 -38.13 37.60 3.67
C SER A 210 -38.79 38.11 2.39
#